data_AF-A0A835HAE7-F1
#
_entry.id   AF-A0A835HAE7-F1
#
_cell.length_a   1.000
_cell.length_b   1.000
_cell.length_c   1.000
_cell.angle_alpha   90.00
_cell.angle_beta   90.00
_cell.angle_gamma   90.00
#
_symmetry.space_group_name_H-M   'P 1'
#
loop_
_entity.id
_entity.type
_entity.pdbx_description
1 polymer ?
#
loop_
_entity_poly.entity_id
_entity_poly.type
_entity_poly.pdbx_seq_one_letter_code
_entity_poly.pdbx_strand_id
1 'polypeptide(L)'
;MGQTLYVGFSVRIKILYTSICHTDLGAWKGENESQRAFPRILGHEAAGIVESVGEGVLDIKEGDHVVPIFNGECGDCAYCKSEKNNLCAKF
;
A
#
# COMPACT_ATOMS: atom_id res chain seq x y z
N MET A 1 -4.72 -19.75 18.79
CA MET A 1 -4.17 -18.50 19.35
C MET A 1 -3.98 -17.52 18.20
N GLY A 2 -5.09 -17.10 17.59
CA GLY A 2 -5.07 -16.20 16.44
C GLY A 2 -5.12 -14.78 16.96
N GLN A 3 -4.08 -13.98 16.72
CA GLN A 3 -4.16 -12.55 16.94
C GLN A 3 -5.17 -12.00 15.95
N THR A 4 -6.38 -11.71 16.42
CA THR A 4 -7.23 -10.70 15.78
C THR A 4 -6.51 -9.37 16.00
N LEU A 5 -5.57 -9.04 15.12
CA LEU A 5 -5.06 -7.67 15.02
C LEU A 5 -6.29 -6.81 14.74
N TYR A 6 -6.48 -5.72 15.48
CA TYR A 6 -7.49 -4.72 15.15
C TYR A 6 -7.15 -4.16 13.76
N VAL A 7 -7.74 -4.75 12.73
CA VAL A 7 -7.66 -4.31 11.34
C VAL A 7 -8.79 -3.31 11.14
N GLY A 8 -8.53 -2.03 11.40
CA GLY A 8 -9.41 -0.93 11.01
C GLY A 8 -9.49 -0.83 9.47
N PHE A 9 -9.37 0.38 8.92
CA PHE A 9 -9.34 0.63 7.47
C PHE A 9 -8.10 0.03 6.77
N SER A 10 -8.03 -1.30 6.66
CA SER A 10 -6.90 -2.04 6.09
C SER A 10 -7.38 -3.20 5.23
N VAL A 11 -6.57 -3.56 4.23
CA VAL A 11 -6.87 -4.64 3.28
C VAL A 11 -5.69 -5.61 3.24
N ARG A 12 -5.95 -6.91 3.41
CA ARG A 12 -4.95 -7.96 3.23
C ARG A 12 -5.07 -8.54 1.84
N ILE A 13 -3.95 -8.58 1.11
CA ILE A 13 -3.91 -8.99 -0.29
C ILE A 13 -2.99 -10.20 -0.42
N LYS A 14 -3.49 -11.26 -1.06
CA LYS A 14 -2.66 -12.35 -1.57
C LYS A 14 -2.00 -11.90 -2.86
N ILE A 15 -0.72 -11.53 -2.77
CA ILE A 15 0.09 -11.16 -3.94
C ILE A 15 0.27 -12.38 -4.85
N LEU A 16 -0.12 -12.24 -6.13
CA LEU A 16 0.08 -13.27 -7.14
C LEU A 16 1.41 -13.06 -7.89
N TYR A 17 1.69 -11.81 -8.22
CA TYR A 17 2.90 -11.40 -8.93
C TYR A 17 3.41 -10.07 -8.38
N THR A 18 4.72 -9.92 -8.34
CA THR A 18 5.41 -8.66 -8.01
C THR A 18 6.63 -8.52 -8.90
N SER A 19 6.93 -7.31 -9.34
CA SER A 19 8.18 -6.97 -10.04
C SER A 19 9.17 -6.29 -9.10
N ILE A 20 10.37 -6.04 -9.63
CA ILE A 20 11.44 -5.28 -8.98
C ILE A 20 11.74 -4.09 -9.87
N CYS A 21 11.88 -2.92 -9.28
CA CYS A 21 12.37 -1.73 -9.97
C CYS A 21 13.62 -1.15 -9.29
N HIS A 22 14.17 -0.08 -9.87
CA HIS A 22 15.37 0.57 -9.33
C HIS A 22 15.16 1.13 -7.92
N THR A 23 13.95 1.56 -7.56
CA THR A 23 13.64 2.07 -6.22
C THR A 23 13.78 0.97 -5.17
N ASP A 24 13.41 -0.27 -5.48
CA ASP A 24 13.60 -1.40 -4.55
C ASP A 24 15.09 -1.66 -4.31
N LEU A 25 15.91 -1.60 -5.36
CA LEU A 25 17.37 -1.77 -5.26
C LEU A 25 18.02 -0.63 -4.46
N GLY A 26 17.61 0.61 -4.70
CA GLY A 26 18.10 1.77 -3.95
C GLY A 26 17.71 1.70 -2.47
N ALA A 27 16.49 1.26 -2.17
CA ALA A 27 16.04 1.00 -0.80
C ALA A 27 16.87 -0.11 -0.13
N TRP A 28 17.07 -1.24 -0.82
CA TRP A 28 17.86 -2.37 -0.33
C TRP A 28 19.31 -2.00 -0.01
N LYS A 29 19.95 -1.20 -0.87
CA LYS A 29 21.32 -0.71 -0.67
C LYS A 29 21.42 0.40 0.38
N GLY A 30 20.29 0.95 0.83
CA GLY A 30 20.26 2.12 1.72
C GLY A 30 20.75 3.39 1.02
N GLU A 31 20.55 3.55 -0.28
CA GLU A 31 20.88 4.80 -1.00
C GLU A 31 19.88 5.91 -0.66
N ASN A 32 18.61 5.55 -0.44
CA ASN A 32 17.55 6.47 -0.02
C ASN A 32 17.43 6.53 1.51
N GLU A 33 17.86 7.64 2.12
CA GLU A 33 17.85 7.81 3.58
C GLU A 33 16.46 7.60 4.19
N SER A 34 15.41 8.07 3.52
CA SER A 34 14.02 7.97 3.99
C SER A 34 13.51 6.51 4.06
N GLN A 35 14.20 5.58 3.42
CA GLN A 35 13.84 4.17 3.36
C GLN A 35 14.76 3.26 4.18
N ARG A 36 15.77 3.81 4.88
CA ARG A 36 16.74 3.07 5.72
C ARG A 36 16.14 2.60 7.06
N ALA A 37 15.11 1.77 7.02
CA ALA A 37 14.53 1.13 8.21
C ALA A 37 14.51 -0.39 8.01
N PHE A 38 15.31 -1.13 8.77
CA PHE A 38 15.49 -2.58 8.62
C PHE A 38 15.24 -3.34 9.94
N PRO A 39 14.72 -4.59 9.91
CA PRO A 39 14.35 -5.36 8.72
C PRO A 39 13.08 -4.83 8.02
N ARG A 40 13.03 -4.91 6.70
CA ARG A 40 11.91 -4.43 5.87
C ARG A 40 11.61 -5.39 4.73
N ILE A 41 10.32 -5.61 4.48
CA ILE A 41 9.82 -6.22 3.25
C ILE A 41 9.74 -5.12 2.20
N LEU A 42 10.45 -5.29 1.08
CA LEU A 42 10.47 -4.35 -0.05
C LEU A 42 9.37 -4.69 -1.07
N GLY A 43 9.30 -3.94 -2.16
CA GLY A 43 8.32 -4.13 -3.23
C GLY A 43 7.19 -3.11 -3.17
N HIS A 44 6.86 -2.57 -4.35
CA HIS A 44 5.78 -1.60 -4.53
C HIS A 44 5.11 -1.71 -5.91
N GLU A 45 5.42 -2.78 -6.65
CA GLU A 45 4.84 -3.08 -7.96
C GLU A 45 4.28 -4.51 -7.93
N ALA A 46 2.98 -4.65 -7.66
CA ALA A 46 2.36 -5.95 -7.48
C ALA A 46 0.92 -6.00 -8.01
N ALA A 47 0.44 -7.22 -8.23
CA ALA A 47 -0.97 -7.50 -8.46
C ALA A 47 -1.38 -8.73 -7.65
N GLY A 48 -2.60 -8.71 -7.11
CA GLY A 48 -3.06 -9.74 -6.20
C GLY A 48 -4.57 -9.85 -6.12
N ILE A 49 -5.01 -10.72 -5.21
CA ILE A 49 -6.42 -10.93 -4.88
C ILE A 49 -6.61 -10.56 -3.42
N VAL A 50 -7.66 -9.80 -3.10
CA VAL A 50 -8.02 -9.46 -1.73
C VAL A 50 -8.37 -10.73 -0.96
N GLU A 51 -7.62 -10.98 0.12
CA GLU A 51 -7.80 -12.13 1.01
C GLU A 51 -8.76 -11.82 2.16
N SER A 52 -8.70 -10.62 2.72
CA SER A 52 -9.62 -10.14 3.77
C SER A 52 -9.62 -8.63 3.87
N VAL A 53 -10.74 -8.04 4.30
CA VAL A 53 -10.89 -6.60 4.56
C VAL A 53 -11.16 -6.32 6.03
N GLY A 54 -10.60 -5.23 6.55
CA GLY A 54 -10.84 -4.76 7.90
C GLY A 54 -12.12 -3.94 8.05
N GLU A 55 -12.46 -3.61 9.29
CA GLU A 55 -13.66 -2.82 9.61
C GLU A 55 -13.53 -1.39 9.04
N GLY A 56 -14.54 -0.93 8.29
CA GLY A 56 -14.59 0.41 7.69
C GLY A 56 -14.16 0.49 6.22
N VAL A 57 -13.61 -0.59 5.64
CA VAL A 57 -13.42 -0.68 4.18
C VAL A 57 -14.78 -0.89 3.51
N LEU A 58 -15.18 -0.01 2.59
CA LEU A 58 -16.52 0.00 1.98
C LEU A 58 -16.53 -0.30 0.48
N ASP A 59 -15.40 -0.10 -0.18
CA ASP A 59 -15.24 -0.03 -1.63
C ASP A 59 -14.45 -1.20 -2.21
N ILE A 60 -13.95 -2.10 -1.36
CA ILE A 60 -13.17 -3.29 -1.72
C ILE A 60 -13.74 -4.50 -0.95
N LYS A 61 -13.74 -5.68 -1.57
CA LYS A 61 -14.18 -6.93 -0.93
C LYS A 61 -13.25 -8.11 -1.22
N GLU A 62 -13.39 -9.17 -0.42
CA GLU A 62 -12.70 -10.45 -0.64
C GLU A 62 -12.92 -10.98 -2.06
N GLY A 63 -11.85 -11.46 -2.70
CA GLY A 63 -11.88 -11.98 -4.06
C GLY A 63 -11.64 -10.94 -5.16
N ASP A 64 -11.67 -9.62 -4.85
CA ASP A 64 -11.36 -8.60 -5.84
C ASP A 64 -9.90 -8.70 -6.31
N HIS A 65 -9.68 -8.51 -7.61
CA HIS A 65 -8.34 -8.35 -8.18
C HIS A 65 -7.89 -6.91 -8.01
N VAL A 66 -6.72 -6.70 -7.40
CA VAL A 66 -6.24 -5.37 -7.01
C VAL A 66 -4.76 -5.16 -7.34
N VAL A 67 -4.40 -3.89 -7.54
CA VAL A 67 -3.02 -3.40 -7.64
C VAL A 67 -2.82 -2.45 -6.44
N PRO A 68 -1.95 -2.78 -5.46
CA PRO A 68 -1.64 -1.86 -4.38
C PRO A 68 -0.86 -0.64 -4.92
N ILE A 69 -1.23 0.54 -4.47
CA ILE A 69 -0.61 1.82 -4.86
C ILE A 69 0.11 2.38 -3.63
N PHE A 70 1.38 2.77 -3.80
CA PHE A 70 2.18 3.32 -2.69
C PHE A 70 1.83 4.78 -2.33
N ASN A 71 1.10 5.48 -3.21
CA ASN A 71 0.51 6.78 -2.94
C ASN A 71 -0.93 6.63 -2.45
N GLY A 72 -1.30 7.33 -1.38
CA GLY A 72 -2.69 7.39 -0.92
C GLY A 72 -3.57 8.28 -1.81
N GLU A 73 -4.89 8.10 -1.69
CA GLU A 73 -5.91 8.93 -2.33
C GLU A 73 -7.12 9.10 -1.41
N CYS A 74 -6.99 9.92 -0.36
CA CYS A 74 -8.04 10.06 0.65
C CYS A 74 -9.27 10.87 0.20
N GLY A 75 -9.21 11.54 -0.96
CA GLY A 75 -10.31 12.34 -1.53
C GLY A 75 -10.64 13.66 -0.83
N ASP A 76 -10.16 13.89 0.40
CA ASP A 76 -10.61 15.02 1.23
C ASP A 76 -9.53 16.05 1.60
N CYS A 77 -8.24 15.74 1.41
CA CYS A 77 -7.15 16.65 1.74
C CYS A 77 -6.96 17.75 0.67
N ALA A 78 -6.20 18.79 1.00
CA ALA A 78 -5.93 19.91 0.08
C ALA A 78 -5.32 19.46 -1.26
N TYR A 79 -4.45 18.43 -1.23
CA TYR A 79 -3.84 17.88 -2.44
C TYR A 79 -4.84 17.12 -3.32
N CYS A 80 -5.60 16.15 -2.77
CA CYS A 80 -6.64 15.42 -3.51
C CYS A 80 -7.74 16.33 -4.10
N LYS A 81 -8.08 17.44 -3.44
CA LYS A 81 -9.05 18.42 -3.95
C LYS A 81 -8.49 19.34 -5.05
N SER A 82 -7.21 19.25 -5.36
CA SER A 82 -6.54 20.08 -6.37
C SER A 82 -6.35 19.30 -7.68
N GLU A 83 -6.78 19.88 -8.78
CA GLU A 83 -6.60 19.30 -10.13
C GLU A 83 -5.15 19.39 -10.66
N LYS A 84 -4.21 19.93 -9.87
CA LYS A 84 -2.84 20.22 -10.32
C LYS A 84 -1.82 19.14 -9.98
N ASN A 85 -2.19 18.15 -9.18
CA ASN A 85 -1.27 17.15 -8.66
C ASN A 85 -2.02 15.86 -8.29
N ASN A 86 -1.26 14.81 -7.99
CA ASN A 86 -1.77 13.51 -7.54
C ASN A 86 -1.22 13.11 -6.16
N LEU A 87 -0.81 14.08 -5.35
CA LEU A 87 -0.30 13.83 -4.00
C LEU A 87 -1.46 13.70 -3.01
N CYS A 88 -1.18 13.06 -1.88
CA CYS A 88 -2.09 12.98 -0.76
C CYS A 88 -1.36 13.30 0.54
N ALA A 89 -2.03 14.02 1.44
CA ALA A 89 -1.45 14.45 2.73
C ALA A 89 -1.66 13.42 3.85
N LYS A 90 -2.49 12.39 3.61
CA LYS A 90 -2.81 11.35 4.57
C LYS A 90 -2.20 10.05 4.08
N PHE A 91 -1.28 9.50 4.87
CA PHE A 91 -0.59 8.22 4.66
C PHE A 91 -0.50 7.47 5.98
#